data_AF-A0A067DGA8-F1
#
_entry.id   AF-A0A067DGA8-F1
#
_cell.length_a   1.000
_cell.length_b   1.000
_cell.length_c   1.000
_cell.angle_alpha   90.00
_cell.angle_beta   90.00
_cell.angle_gamma   90.00
#
_symmetry.space_group_name_H-M   'P 1'
#
loop_
_entity.id
_entity.type
_entity.pdbx_description
1 polymer ?
#
loop_
_entity_poly.entity_id
_entity_poly.type
_entity_poly.pdbx_seq_one_letter_code
_entity_poly.pdbx_strand_id
1 'polypeptide(L)'
;MWSEKLNNRQLDGGMTGDVCYRICTIDSQNKLVGIVSITIFNLSTLKVFDVDNNYVLGRLSSIVDELSLSDNYLTSSTPELSFLSSMSNCKYLKKLDISRNPLDGFLPRVVGNFSQSLEFIWMSDCNISGGISEEIGNLTDLISIDLGGNKLNGSISITLGKLQKLQFLSFRGNELEGSIPNVLCHLAVLFQLDLRGNKLSGSIPTCFGNLTALRNLHLDSNELTSIPSILWNLKDILYLDFWSNLFVGPLPSKIGNLKVLTRIDFSRNNLLGDIPTTIQGLKSLQFLSLGHNRLQGSIPNSFDDLVSLESLDLSNNNLSEIIPLSLEKLLYLNILLIVVVILALKFGLISRCQKRATKLPNVSNMQPQASRRRFSYQELLRATDGFSANNLIGRGSFGSVYKARLQDGMEFAIKVFHFSCSNEDFRALVLEYTTNGSLEKVLYSSNYILDILQRLNIMIDVTSALEYLHFGYSTPIIHCDLKPHNKLLDDNIVAHLSDFGIAKLLTGEDQSMTQTQTLAIIGYMAP
;
A
#
# COMPACT_ATOMS: atom_id res chain seq x y z
N MET A 1 1.17 -44.24 21.04
CA MET A 1 1.10 -43.53 19.74
C MET A 1 2.36 -42.75 19.35
N TRP A 2 3.05 -42.02 20.26
CA TRP A 2 4.34 -41.39 19.92
C TRP A 2 5.46 -42.44 19.73
N SER A 3 5.53 -43.47 20.57
CA SER A 3 6.50 -44.57 20.44
C SER A 3 6.31 -45.41 19.16
N GLU A 4 5.06 -45.61 18.71
CA GLU A 4 4.77 -46.43 17.51
C GLU A 4 4.97 -45.68 16.19
N LYS A 5 4.74 -44.35 16.14
CA LYS A 5 5.01 -43.58 14.92
C LYS A 5 6.50 -43.25 14.72
N LEU A 6 7.28 -43.15 15.81
CA LEU A 6 8.74 -43.01 15.73
C LEU A 6 9.43 -44.30 15.30
N ASN A 7 8.89 -45.47 15.68
CA ASN A 7 9.44 -46.77 15.24
C ASN A 7 9.21 -47.07 13.74
N ASN A 8 8.29 -46.37 13.08
CA ASN A 8 7.86 -46.67 11.69
C ASN A 8 8.25 -45.60 10.66
N ARG A 9 9.09 -44.62 11.00
CA ARG A 9 9.65 -43.68 10.02
C ARG A 9 11.16 -43.81 10.02
N GLN A 10 11.75 -43.95 8.82
CA GLN A 10 13.19 -44.11 8.62
C GLN A 10 13.97 -43.08 9.45
N LEU A 11 14.66 -43.58 10.48
CA LEU A 11 15.93 -43.05 10.90
C LEU A 11 16.82 -43.14 9.66
N ASP A 12 17.17 -42.01 9.05
CA ASP A 12 18.09 -42.00 7.91
C ASP A 12 19.47 -42.45 8.41
N GLY A 13 19.66 -43.77 8.37
CA GLY A 13 20.94 -44.44 8.55
C GLY A 13 21.78 -44.18 7.31
N GLY A 14 22.76 -43.29 7.44
CA GLY A 14 23.58 -42.93 6.29
C GLY A 14 24.87 -42.16 6.55
N MET A 15 25.39 -42.06 7.79
CA MET A 15 26.81 -41.68 8.00
C MET A 15 27.36 -42.33 9.27
N THR A 16 28.40 -43.14 9.11
CA THR A 16 29.23 -43.68 10.18
C THR A 16 30.12 -42.58 10.75
N GLY A 17 29.93 -42.23 12.03
CA GLY A 17 30.75 -41.30 12.81
C GLY A 17 29.91 -40.27 13.56
N ASP A 18 29.82 -40.39 14.88
CA ASP A 18 29.08 -39.53 15.83
C ASP A 18 27.57 -39.35 15.57
N VAL A 19 26.79 -40.35 15.99
CA VAL A 19 25.33 -40.37 15.88
C VAL A 19 24.68 -39.31 16.77
N CYS A 20 24.48 -38.10 16.22
CA CYS A 20 23.59 -37.08 16.75
C CYS A 20 22.16 -37.39 16.31
N TYR A 21 21.24 -37.64 17.25
CA TYR A 21 19.83 -37.81 16.88
C TYR A 21 19.19 -36.42 16.72
N ARG A 22 18.59 -36.16 15.54
CA ARG A 22 17.69 -35.04 15.28
C ARG A 22 16.27 -35.59 15.17
N ILE A 23 15.33 -35.04 15.93
CA ILE A 23 13.91 -35.29 15.70
C ILE A 23 13.37 -34.05 15.00
N CYS A 24 13.23 -34.15 13.68
CA CYS A 24 12.61 -33.12 12.86
C CYS A 24 11.38 -33.75 12.19
N THR A 25 10.22 -33.11 12.31
CA THR A 25 9.10 -33.44 11.42
C THR A 25 9.40 -32.88 10.03
N ILE A 26 9.99 -33.69 9.15
CA ILE A 26 10.44 -33.32 7.79
C ILE A 26 9.31 -32.80 6.86
N ASP A 27 8.07 -32.75 7.34
CA ASP A 27 6.94 -32.34 6.51
C ASP A 27 6.00 -31.40 7.30
N SER A 28 5.79 -30.20 6.76
CA SER A 28 4.87 -29.15 7.24
C SER A 28 3.39 -29.56 7.17
N GLN A 29 3.11 -30.83 6.84
CA GLN A 29 1.78 -31.44 6.82
C GLN A 29 1.54 -32.46 7.95
N ASN A 30 2.50 -32.64 8.87
CA ASN A 30 2.26 -33.54 9.99
C ASN A 30 1.17 -32.97 10.92
N LYS A 31 0.15 -33.79 11.21
CA LYS A 31 -0.90 -33.48 12.19
C LYS A 31 -0.63 -34.24 13.48
N LEU A 32 0.58 -34.10 14.06
CA LEU A 32 0.88 -34.77 15.32
C LEU A 32 0.01 -34.16 16.42
N VAL A 33 -0.85 -34.97 17.01
CA VAL A 33 -1.74 -34.60 18.12
C VAL A 33 -1.26 -35.28 19.40
N GLY A 34 -1.36 -34.59 20.53
CA GLY A 34 -1.16 -35.17 21.88
C GLY A 34 0.01 -34.59 22.64
N ILE A 35 0.29 -35.17 23.80
CA ILE A 35 1.27 -34.64 24.75
C ILE A 35 2.69 -35.07 24.33
N VAL A 36 3.61 -34.12 24.09
CA VAL A 36 5.05 -34.45 24.07
C VAL A 36 5.43 -34.85 25.48
N SER A 37 5.76 -36.13 25.65
CA SER A 37 6.23 -36.65 26.92
C SER A 37 7.57 -36.03 27.28
N ILE A 38 7.71 -35.62 28.54
CA ILE A 38 8.97 -35.12 29.13
C ILE A 38 10.15 -36.07 28.90
N THR A 39 9.86 -37.37 28.71
CA THR A 39 10.86 -38.42 28.52
C THR A 39 11.63 -38.30 27.21
N ILE A 40 11.07 -37.64 26.17
CA ILE A 40 11.75 -37.50 24.87
C ILE A 40 12.97 -36.58 24.98
N PHE A 41 12.93 -35.64 25.92
CA PHE A 41 14.00 -34.69 26.19
C PHE A 41 15.07 -35.26 27.11
N ASN A 42 14.81 -36.40 27.79
CA ASN A 42 15.81 -37.08 28.63
C ASN A 42 16.80 -37.93 27.81
N LEU A 43 16.85 -37.74 26.49
CA LEU A 43 17.82 -38.35 25.60
C LEU A 43 19.10 -37.51 25.62
N SER A 44 20.14 -37.99 26.30
CA SER A 44 21.44 -37.30 26.44
C SER A 44 22.15 -36.99 25.12
N THR A 45 21.69 -37.57 24.01
CA THR A 45 22.25 -37.42 22.65
C THR A 45 21.40 -36.54 21.73
N LEU A 46 20.24 -36.06 22.17
CA LEU A 46 19.33 -35.27 21.33
C LEU A 46 19.86 -33.85 21.19
N LYS A 47 20.19 -33.42 19.97
CA LYS A 47 20.70 -32.06 19.73
C LYS A 47 19.64 -31.09 19.22
N VAL A 48 18.73 -31.58 18.40
CA VAL A 48 17.67 -30.77 17.77
C VAL A 48 16.34 -31.46 17.99
N PHE A 49 15.37 -30.70 18.52
CA PHE A 49 13.98 -31.10 18.60
C PHE A 49 13.11 -30.05 17.90
N ASP A 50 12.55 -30.43 16.75
CA ASP A 50 11.70 -29.59 15.91
C ASP A 50 10.40 -30.35 15.58
N VAL A 51 9.30 -29.83 16.11
CA VAL A 51 7.94 -30.31 15.85
C VAL A 51 7.01 -29.15 15.47
N ASP A 52 7.54 -28.17 14.75
CA ASP A 52 6.78 -26.99 14.32
C ASP A 52 5.54 -27.39 13.49
N ASN A 53 4.48 -26.56 13.52
CA ASN A 53 3.25 -26.77 12.75
C ASN A 53 2.51 -28.08 13.08
N ASN A 54 2.32 -28.37 14.37
CA ASN A 54 1.59 -29.55 14.82
C ASN A 54 0.49 -29.19 15.85
N TYR A 55 -0.17 -30.20 16.41
CA TYR A 55 -1.19 -30.09 17.45
C TYR A 55 -0.67 -30.61 18.80
N VAL A 56 0.56 -30.24 19.14
CA VAL A 56 1.26 -30.74 20.33
C VAL A 56 0.79 -30.00 21.58
N LEU A 57 0.66 -30.76 22.68
CA LEU A 57 0.41 -30.29 24.06
C LEU A 57 1.57 -30.72 24.98
N GLY A 58 1.74 -30.14 26.17
CA GLY A 58 2.61 -30.72 27.21
C GLY A 58 3.71 -29.83 27.81
N ARG A 59 4.57 -30.45 28.65
CA ARG A 59 5.71 -29.83 29.35
C ARG A 59 7.04 -30.38 28.80
N LEU A 60 8.07 -29.55 28.84
CA LEU A 60 9.39 -29.82 28.26
C LEU A 60 10.39 -30.05 29.40
N SER A 61 11.33 -31.00 29.28
CA SER A 61 12.46 -31.09 30.23
C SER A 61 13.63 -31.91 29.68
N SER A 62 14.78 -31.26 29.40
CA SER A 62 16.14 -31.83 29.16
C SER A 62 16.79 -31.54 27.79
N ILE A 63 18.10 -31.73 27.81
CA ILE A 63 19.25 -31.18 27.08
C ILE A 63 19.12 -31.29 25.56
N VAL A 64 18.98 -30.14 24.90
CA VAL A 64 19.06 -29.96 23.44
C VAL A 64 19.83 -28.68 23.12
N ASP A 65 20.46 -28.64 21.94
CA ASP A 65 21.11 -27.44 21.39
C ASP A 65 20.07 -26.52 20.73
N GLU A 66 19.05 -27.09 20.08
CA GLU A 66 17.98 -26.33 19.43
C GLU A 66 16.61 -26.92 19.78
N LEU A 67 15.68 -26.05 20.19
CA LEU A 67 14.30 -26.39 20.49
C LEU A 67 13.34 -25.49 19.70
N SER A 68 12.60 -26.09 18.78
CA SER A 68 11.56 -25.42 17.98
C SER A 68 10.21 -26.13 18.21
N LEU A 69 9.24 -25.35 18.68
CA LEU A 69 7.87 -25.79 18.97
C LEU A 69 6.86 -24.80 18.41
N SER A 70 7.24 -24.04 17.38
CA SER A 70 6.42 -22.96 16.83
C SER A 70 5.14 -23.50 16.16
N ASP A 71 4.10 -22.67 16.06
CA ASP A 71 2.81 -23.06 15.44
C ASP A 71 2.21 -24.34 16.05
N ASN A 72 2.04 -24.33 17.38
CA ASN A 72 1.41 -25.42 18.10
C ASN A 72 0.29 -24.88 19.02
N TYR A 73 -0.29 -25.77 19.82
CA TYR A 73 -1.35 -25.42 20.78
C TYR A 73 -0.86 -25.55 22.22
N LEU A 74 0.42 -25.26 22.45
CA LEU A 74 0.99 -25.30 23.80
C LEU A 74 0.30 -24.27 24.69
N THR A 75 -0.20 -24.74 25.83
CA THR A 75 -0.80 -23.92 26.87
C THR A 75 0.00 -24.06 28.16
N SER A 76 0.00 -23.01 28.99
CA SER A 76 0.57 -23.11 30.32
C SER A 76 -0.48 -23.51 31.34
N SER A 77 -0.15 -24.46 32.22
CA SER A 77 -0.97 -24.77 33.40
C SER A 77 -0.86 -23.72 34.51
N THR A 78 0.08 -22.77 34.37
CA THR A 78 0.40 -21.76 35.39
C THR A 78 0.53 -20.38 34.73
N PRO A 79 0.05 -19.29 35.37
CA PRO A 79 0.19 -17.93 34.83
C PRO A 79 1.65 -17.51 34.68
N GLU A 80 2.50 -17.80 35.65
CA GLU A 80 3.95 -17.75 35.45
C GLU A 80 4.29 -18.94 34.56
N LEU A 81 4.94 -18.75 33.41
CA LEU A 81 5.26 -19.82 32.45
C LEU A 81 6.32 -20.79 33.03
N SER A 82 6.01 -21.44 34.14
CA SER A 82 6.91 -22.19 35.00
C SER A 82 7.50 -23.40 34.32
N PHE A 83 6.86 -23.92 33.28
CA PHE A 83 7.45 -24.97 32.45
C PHE A 83 8.75 -24.47 31.77
N LEU A 84 8.91 -23.17 31.52
CA LEU A 84 10.16 -22.60 31.02
C LEU A 84 11.29 -22.69 32.04
N SER A 85 11.00 -22.83 33.34
CA SER A 85 12.04 -23.02 34.35
C SER A 85 12.86 -24.29 34.10
N SER A 86 12.28 -25.33 33.47
CA SER A 86 13.01 -26.53 33.11
C SER A 86 14.09 -26.27 32.04
N MET A 87 13.97 -25.20 31.26
CA MET A 87 14.96 -24.79 30.25
C MET A 87 16.27 -24.33 30.86
N SER A 88 16.26 -23.87 32.12
CA SER A 88 17.51 -23.59 32.86
C SER A 88 18.40 -24.83 33.02
N ASN A 89 17.84 -26.05 32.88
CA ASN A 89 18.62 -27.28 32.89
C ASN A 89 19.26 -27.62 31.53
N CYS A 90 18.86 -26.95 30.44
CA CYS A 90 19.36 -27.20 29.09
C CYS A 90 20.64 -26.38 28.83
N LYS A 91 21.77 -26.81 29.42
CA LYS A 91 23.05 -26.08 29.43
C LYS A 91 23.71 -25.80 28.06
N TYR A 92 23.22 -26.41 27.00
CA TYR A 92 23.77 -26.27 25.63
C TYR A 92 22.79 -25.61 24.67
N LEU A 93 21.63 -25.16 25.15
CA LEU A 93 20.61 -24.56 24.30
C LEU A 93 21.14 -23.29 23.65
N LYS A 94 21.05 -23.23 22.32
CA LYS A 94 21.42 -22.12 21.43
C LYS A 94 20.20 -21.43 20.83
N LYS A 95 19.13 -22.18 20.57
CA LYS A 95 17.89 -21.64 20.01
C LYS A 95 16.68 -22.14 20.77
N LEU A 96 15.83 -21.21 21.18
CA LEU A 96 14.49 -21.46 21.70
C LEU A 96 13.48 -20.74 20.81
N ASP A 97 12.65 -21.50 20.10
CA ASP A 97 11.48 -20.97 19.39
C ASP A 97 10.22 -21.68 19.88
N ILE A 98 9.33 -20.92 20.49
CA ILE A 98 8.00 -21.40 20.92
C ILE A 98 6.89 -20.49 20.39
N SER A 99 7.18 -19.72 19.35
CA SER A 99 6.28 -18.70 18.79
C SER A 99 4.95 -19.29 18.33
N ARG A 100 3.89 -18.47 18.28
CA ARG A 100 2.55 -18.87 17.82
C ARG A 100 1.98 -20.05 18.63
N ASN A 101 2.01 -19.92 19.96
CA ASN A 101 1.40 -20.85 20.90
C ASN A 101 0.57 -20.09 21.95
N PRO A 102 -0.68 -20.49 22.27
CA PRO A 102 -1.52 -19.79 23.24
C PRO A 102 -1.07 -20.05 24.70
N LEU A 103 0.10 -19.56 25.09
CA LEU A 103 0.71 -19.85 26.39
C LEU A 103 -0.03 -19.17 27.56
N ASP A 104 -0.65 -18.01 27.31
CA ASP A 104 -1.53 -17.29 28.26
C ASP A 104 -0.89 -17.09 29.66
N GLY A 105 0.30 -16.50 29.71
CA GLY A 105 1.05 -16.31 30.97
C GLY A 105 2.02 -15.14 30.94
N PHE A 106 2.99 -15.10 31.85
CA PHE A 106 4.08 -14.12 31.90
C PHE A 106 5.44 -14.80 32.06
N LEU A 107 6.50 -14.13 31.58
CA LEU A 107 7.87 -14.65 31.63
C LEU A 107 8.36 -14.78 33.09
N PRO A 108 8.84 -15.96 33.52
CA PRO A 108 9.44 -16.12 34.84
C PRO A 108 10.80 -15.43 34.91
N ARG A 109 11.19 -14.94 36.10
CA ARG A 109 12.54 -14.37 36.33
C ARG A 109 13.68 -15.33 36.03
N VAL A 110 13.38 -16.63 36.06
CA VAL A 110 14.32 -17.73 35.75
C VAL A 110 14.81 -17.68 34.29
N VAL A 111 14.19 -16.89 33.40
CA VAL A 111 14.67 -16.67 32.03
C VAL A 111 16.14 -16.24 31.97
N GLY A 112 16.61 -15.40 32.89
CA GLY A 112 18.03 -15.01 32.92
C GLY A 112 19.00 -16.11 33.34
N ASN A 113 18.49 -17.24 33.82
CA ASN A 113 19.28 -18.43 34.17
C ASN A 113 19.20 -19.51 33.07
N PHE A 114 18.67 -19.18 31.90
CA PHE A 114 18.77 -20.07 30.74
C PHE A 114 20.23 -20.24 30.31
N SER A 115 20.45 -21.14 29.34
CA SER A 115 21.78 -21.44 28.84
C SER A 115 22.56 -20.17 28.49
N GLN A 116 23.80 -20.07 28.96
CA GLN A 116 24.69 -18.98 28.56
C GLN A 116 25.10 -19.07 27.09
N SER A 117 24.90 -20.23 26.44
CA SER A 117 25.09 -20.41 25.00
C SER A 117 23.88 -19.99 24.15
N LEU A 118 22.83 -19.44 24.75
CA LEU A 118 21.59 -19.14 24.05
C LEU A 118 21.79 -17.93 23.14
N GLU A 119 21.57 -18.13 21.84
CA GLU A 119 21.78 -17.15 20.78
C GLU A 119 20.44 -16.60 20.25
N PHE A 120 19.36 -17.40 20.30
CA PHE A 120 18.04 -17.04 19.75
C PHE A 120 16.92 -17.33 20.75
N ILE A 121 16.08 -16.33 21.02
CA ILE A 121 14.83 -16.48 21.78
C ILE A 121 13.69 -15.90 20.96
N TRP A 122 12.80 -16.76 20.49
CA TRP A 122 11.61 -16.40 19.74
C TRP A 122 10.36 -16.92 20.44
N MET A 123 9.51 -15.99 20.86
CA MET A 123 8.27 -16.26 21.60
C MET A 123 7.17 -15.32 21.09
N SER A 124 7.12 -15.09 19.77
CA SER A 124 6.15 -14.18 19.17
C SER A 124 4.74 -14.77 19.26
N ASP A 125 3.71 -13.93 19.31
CA ASP A 125 2.30 -14.34 19.21
C ASP A 125 1.90 -15.42 20.24
N CYS A 126 2.37 -15.27 21.48
CA CYS A 126 2.21 -16.26 22.55
C CYS A 126 1.22 -15.85 23.65
N ASN A 127 0.58 -14.69 23.51
CA ASN A 127 -0.28 -14.08 24.52
C ASN A 127 0.41 -13.86 25.89
N ILE A 128 1.73 -13.63 25.86
CA ILE A 128 2.57 -13.37 27.04
C ILE A 128 2.28 -11.97 27.57
N SER A 129 2.06 -11.83 28.87
CA SER A 129 1.72 -10.59 29.57
C SER A 129 2.79 -10.19 30.59
N GLY A 130 2.64 -9.02 31.19
CA GLY A 130 3.58 -8.47 32.17
C GLY A 130 4.75 -7.74 31.53
N GLY A 131 5.70 -7.27 32.36
CA GLY A 131 6.87 -6.54 31.89
C GLY A 131 7.94 -7.42 31.26
N ILE A 132 8.82 -6.80 30.46
CA ILE A 132 10.05 -7.46 30.00
C ILE A 132 10.94 -7.72 31.23
N SER A 133 11.20 -8.99 31.53
CA SER A 133 12.06 -9.41 32.65
C SER A 133 13.48 -8.83 32.50
N GLU A 134 13.98 -8.18 33.55
CA GLU A 134 15.32 -7.58 33.58
C GLU A 134 16.43 -8.64 33.44
N GLU A 135 16.14 -9.86 33.91
CA GLU A 135 17.05 -10.99 33.91
C GLU A 135 17.41 -11.46 32.49
N ILE A 136 16.63 -11.12 31.45
CA ILE A 136 16.99 -11.39 30.05
C ILE A 136 18.34 -10.78 29.66
N GLY A 137 18.72 -9.66 30.30
CA GLY A 137 20.02 -9.01 30.09
C GLY A 137 21.23 -9.80 30.58
N ASN A 138 21.03 -10.93 31.27
CA ASN A 138 22.10 -11.84 31.69
C ASN A 138 22.52 -12.83 30.59
N LEU A 139 21.78 -12.93 29.49
CA LEU A 139 22.03 -13.86 28.39
C LEU A 139 22.87 -13.17 27.31
N THR A 140 24.13 -12.85 27.61
CA THR A 140 24.97 -11.96 26.80
C THR A 140 25.34 -12.48 25.41
N ASP A 141 25.11 -13.78 25.15
CA ASP A 141 25.36 -14.41 23.86
C ASP A 141 24.20 -14.28 22.86
N LEU A 142 23.08 -13.66 23.26
CA LEU A 142 21.93 -13.46 22.39
C LEU A 142 22.26 -12.61 21.16
N ILE A 143 21.86 -13.15 20.00
CA ILE A 143 21.94 -12.56 18.67
C ILE A 143 20.55 -12.06 18.25
N SER A 144 19.48 -12.75 18.63
CA SER A 144 18.12 -12.41 18.24
C SER A 144 17.11 -12.62 19.37
N ILE A 145 16.28 -11.59 19.59
CA ILE A 145 15.11 -11.64 20.46
C ILE A 145 13.89 -11.24 19.65
N ASP A 146 12.86 -12.08 19.65
CA ASP A 146 11.53 -11.75 19.13
C ASP A 146 10.45 -12.09 20.16
N LEU A 147 9.83 -11.04 20.71
CA LEU A 147 8.67 -11.14 21.60
C LEU A 147 7.47 -10.39 21.02
N GLY A 148 7.41 -10.22 19.69
CA GLY A 148 6.32 -9.50 19.03
C GLY A 148 4.95 -10.17 19.17
N GLY A 149 3.85 -9.42 19.05
CA GLY A 149 2.48 -9.96 19.05
C GLY A 149 2.01 -10.49 20.42
N ASN A 150 2.50 -9.92 21.51
CA ASN A 150 2.18 -10.31 22.87
C ASN A 150 1.40 -9.21 23.61
N LYS A 151 1.20 -9.37 24.93
CA LYS A 151 0.56 -8.40 25.85
C LYS A 151 1.58 -7.80 26.82
N LEU A 152 2.85 -7.68 26.40
CA LEU A 152 3.91 -7.14 27.26
C LEU A 152 3.63 -5.66 27.55
N ASN A 153 3.79 -5.25 28.81
CA ASN A 153 3.51 -3.88 29.27
C ASN A 153 4.68 -3.27 30.05
N GLY A 154 4.51 -2.05 30.54
CA GLY A 154 5.58 -1.31 31.20
C GLY A 154 6.66 -0.84 30.22
N SER A 155 7.83 -0.49 30.73
CA SER A 155 8.91 0.09 29.92
C SER A 155 9.85 -0.96 29.34
N ILE A 156 10.56 -0.57 28.28
CA ILE A 156 11.67 -1.35 27.74
C ILE A 156 12.78 -1.41 28.81
N SER A 157 13.16 -2.63 29.21
CA SER A 157 14.14 -2.85 30.27
C SER A 157 15.53 -2.31 29.91
N ILE A 158 16.17 -1.63 30.87
CA ILE A 158 17.50 -1.05 30.69
C ILE A 158 18.62 -2.11 30.60
N THR A 159 18.36 -3.33 31.06
CA THR A 159 19.36 -4.41 31.07
C THR A 159 19.65 -4.94 29.67
N LEU A 160 18.76 -4.68 28.70
CA LEU A 160 18.98 -5.04 27.29
C LEU A 160 20.27 -4.44 26.73
N GLY A 161 20.73 -3.30 27.24
CA GLY A 161 22.01 -2.70 26.83
C GLY A 161 23.25 -3.56 27.11
N LYS A 162 23.12 -4.65 27.87
CA LYS A 162 24.20 -5.63 28.11
C LYS A 162 24.40 -6.60 26.95
N LEU A 163 23.43 -6.75 26.05
CA LEU A 163 23.40 -7.77 25.01
C LEU A 163 24.19 -7.36 23.76
N GLN A 164 25.50 -7.17 23.91
CA GLN A 164 26.34 -6.55 22.87
C GLN A 164 26.47 -7.34 21.55
N LYS A 165 26.02 -8.60 21.50
CA LYS A 165 25.97 -9.42 20.28
C LYS A 165 24.63 -9.33 19.54
N LEU A 166 23.65 -8.63 20.12
CA LEU A 166 22.28 -8.60 19.61
C LEU A 166 22.22 -7.86 18.26
N GLN A 167 21.73 -8.57 17.25
CA GLN A 167 21.55 -8.07 15.89
C GLN A 167 20.08 -7.81 15.57
N PHE A 168 19.17 -8.56 16.19
CA PHE A 168 17.73 -8.42 15.97
C PHE A 168 16.98 -8.30 17.28
N LEU A 169 16.19 -7.23 17.42
CA LEU A 169 15.32 -7.00 18.57
C LEU A 169 13.92 -6.62 18.09
N SER A 170 12.93 -7.46 18.38
CA SER A 170 11.52 -7.21 18.06
C SER A 170 10.63 -7.30 19.31
N PHE A 171 9.94 -6.19 19.57
CA PHE A 171 8.83 -6.09 20.54
C PHE A 171 7.54 -5.58 19.89
N ARG A 172 7.42 -5.77 18.57
CA ARG A 172 6.26 -5.35 17.78
C ARG A 172 4.93 -5.74 18.41
N GLY A 173 3.90 -4.89 18.36
CA GLY A 173 2.53 -5.27 18.69
C GLY A 173 2.38 -5.73 20.13
N ASN A 174 2.80 -4.89 21.07
CA ASN A 174 2.67 -5.09 22.51
C ASN A 174 2.03 -3.84 23.16
N GLU A 175 2.01 -3.77 24.48
CA GLU A 175 1.47 -2.65 25.26
C GLU A 175 2.60 -1.87 25.98
N LEU A 176 3.83 -1.88 25.45
CA LEU A 176 4.97 -1.21 26.07
C LEU A 176 4.78 0.31 26.06
N GLU A 177 5.15 0.97 27.14
CA GLU A 177 4.96 2.40 27.35
C GLU A 177 6.23 3.11 27.85
N GLY A 178 6.17 4.43 27.95
CA GLY A 178 7.31 5.26 28.32
C GLY A 178 8.28 5.50 27.16
N SER A 179 9.48 5.98 27.46
CA SER A 179 10.47 6.33 26.44
C SER A 179 11.33 5.16 25.99
N ILE A 180 11.83 5.24 24.76
CA ILE A 180 12.88 4.33 24.27
C ILE A 180 14.17 4.64 25.05
N PRO A 181 14.74 3.68 25.80
CA PRO A 181 15.88 3.96 26.67
C PRO A 181 17.19 4.05 25.88
N ASN A 182 18.03 5.03 26.26
CA ASN A 182 19.34 5.26 25.63
C ASN A 182 20.29 4.05 25.74
N VAL A 183 20.04 3.12 26.67
CA VAL A 183 20.86 1.89 26.81
C VAL A 183 20.84 1.00 25.57
N LEU A 184 19.81 1.09 24.72
CA LEU A 184 19.78 0.37 23.44
C LEU A 184 20.90 0.83 22.49
N CYS A 185 21.49 2.00 22.72
CA CYS A 185 22.64 2.48 21.95
C CYS A 185 23.92 1.69 22.22
N HIS A 186 23.98 0.87 23.27
CA HIS A 186 25.11 -0.04 23.51
C HIS A 186 25.12 -1.26 22.58
N LEU A 187 24.04 -1.49 21.83
CA LEU A 187 23.88 -2.60 20.90
C LEU A 187 24.55 -2.25 19.56
N ALA A 188 25.88 -2.13 19.55
CA ALA A 188 26.63 -1.58 18.42
C ALA A 188 26.48 -2.36 17.09
N VAL A 189 26.14 -3.65 17.18
CA VAL A 189 25.92 -4.55 16.02
C VAL A 189 24.44 -4.75 15.68
N LEU A 190 23.53 -3.96 16.27
CA LEU A 190 22.11 -4.07 16.03
C LEU A 190 21.79 -3.76 14.57
N PHE A 191 21.28 -4.77 13.86
CA PHE A 191 20.92 -4.72 12.46
C PHE A 191 19.45 -4.28 12.28
N GLN A 192 18.56 -4.79 13.13
CA GLN A 192 17.14 -4.49 13.09
C GLN A 192 16.57 -4.23 14.48
N LEU A 193 15.84 -3.12 14.59
CA LEU A 193 15.03 -2.75 15.74
C LEU A 193 13.58 -2.59 15.32
N ASP A 194 12.70 -3.42 15.86
CA ASP A 194 11.27 -3.39 15.59
C ASP A 194 10.47 -3.17 16.89
N LEU A 195 9.97 -1.95 17.09
CA LEU A 195 9.18 -1.55 18.26
C LEU A 195 7.76 -1.11 17.85
N ARG A 196 7.33 -1.45 16.63
CA ARG A 196 6.08 -0.91 16.08
C ARG A 196 4.84 -1.39 16.83
N GLY A 197 3.78 -0.58 16.88
CA GLY A 197 2.52 -0.97 17.52
C GLY A 197 2.65 -1.13 19.02
N ASN A 198 3.13 -0.09 19.70
CA ASN A 198 3.23 0.03 21.15
C ASN A 198 2.69 1.41 21.60
N LYS A 199 2.87 1.77 22.88
CA LYS A 199 2.53 3.07 23.47
C LYS A 199 3.78 3.87 23.82
N LEU A 200 4.87 3.71 23.05
CA LEU A 200 6.14 4.37 23.33
C LEU A 200 6.03 5.86 23.04
N SER A 201 6.54 6.69 23.93
CA SER A 201 6.43 8.15 23.88
C SER A 201 7.77 8.86 24.01
N GLY A 202 7.76 10.18 23.81
CA GLY A 202 8.96 11.00 23.87
C GLY A 202 9.79 10.97 22.58
N SER A 203 11.07 11.31 22.68
CA SER A 203 11.99 11.43 21.55
C SER A 203 12.68 10.11 21.23
N ILE A 204 12.97 9.86 19.95
CA ILE A 204 13.95 8.84 19.56
C ILE A 204 15.32 9.21 20.16
N PRO A 205 16.04 8.29 20.82
CA PRO A 205 17.36 8.54 21.41
C PRO A 205 18.34 9.13 20.41
N THR A 206 19.01 10.22 20.78
CA THR A 206 20.01 10.87 19.93
C THR A 206 21.12 9.90 19.54
N CYS A 207 21.51 9.00 20.43
CA CYS A 207 22.56 8.02 20.15
C CYS A 207 22.21 6.97 19.10
N PHE A 208 20.95 6.86 18.63
CA PHE A 208 20.61 5.97 17.51
C PHE A 208 21.36 6.32 16.23
N GLY A 209 21.72 7.60 16.04
CA GLY A 209 22.56 8.02 14.91
C GLY A 209 23.99 7.45 14.91
N ASN A 210 24.41 6.77 15.98
CA ASN A 210 25.70 6.10 16.09
C ASN A 210 25.62 4.58 15.87
N LEU A 211 24.43 4.01 15.69
CA LEU A 211 24.23 2.58 15.42
C LEU A 211 24.49 2.27 13.93
N THR A 212 25.76 2.32 13.52
CA THR A 212 26.16 2.20 12.10
C THR A 212 25.85 0.83 11.46
N ALA A 213 25.64 -0.21 12.27
CA ALA A 213 25.19 -1.53 11.81
C ALA A 213 23.69 -1.58 11.47
N LEU A 214 22.89 -0.60 11.91
CA LEU A 214 21.44 -0.60 11.73
C LEU A 214 21.08 -0.51 10.25
N ARG A 215 20.15 -1.37 9.81
CA ARG A 215 19.57 -1.38 8.46
C ARG A 215 18.08 -1.12 8.48
N ASN A 216 17.39 -1.64 9.49
CA ASN A 216 15.93 -1.58 9.59
C ASN A 216 15.52 -0.99 10.94
N LEU A 217 14.79 0.13 10.91
CA LEU A 217 14.21 0.75 12.09
C LEU A 217 12.69 0.89 11.90
N HIS A 218 11.93 0.13 12.67
CA HIS A 218 10.46 0.19 12.69
C HIS A 218 9.98 0.76 14.02
N LEU A 219 9.49 1.99 13.99
CA LEU A 219 8.94 2.70 15.15
C LEU A 219 7.49 3.15 14.91
N ASP A 220 6.84 2.62 13.87
CA ASP A 220 5.50 2.99 13.49
C ASP A 220 4.44 2.62 14.55
N SER A 221 3.28 3.28 14.51
CA SER A 221 2.18 3.07 15.47
C SER A 221 2.62 3.20 16.93
N ASN A 222 3.11 4.39 17.29
CA ASN A 222 3.52 4.76 18.65
C ASN A 222 3.11 6.21 18.95
N GLU A 223 3.58 6.77 20.07
CA GLU A 223 3.31 8.14 20.53
C GLU A 223 4.59 9.01 20.54
N LEU A 224 5.53 8.74 19.63
CA LEU A 224 6.83 9.43 19.58
C LEU A 224 6.69 10.85 19.01
N THR A 225 7.47 11.80 19.55
CA THR A 225 7.28 13.23 19.28
C THR A 225 8.42 13.90 18.51
N SER A 226 9.63 13.33 18.50
CA SER A 226 10.77 13.93 17.79
C SER A 226 11.80 12.93 17.29
N ILE A 227 12.46 13.31 16.19
CA ILE A 227 13.51 12.54 15.52
C ILE A 227 14.83 13.32 15.61
N PRO A 228 15.90 12.74 16.19
CA PRO A 228 17.16 13.44 16.38
C PRO A 228 17.90 13.63 15.05
N SER A 229 18.50 14.80 14.85
CA SER A 229 19.15 15.19 13.59
C SER A 229 20.36 14.31 13.20
N ILE A 230 20.96 13.63 14.17
CA ILE A 230 22.07 12.70 13.95
C ILE A 230 21.63 11.36 13.35
N LEU A 231 20.33 11.02 13.40
CA LEU A 231 19.79 9.80 12.77
C LEU A 231 20.05 9.80 11.25
N TRP A 232 20.04 10.98 10.63
CA TRP A 232 20.29 11.18 9.20
C TRP A 232 21.76 10.99 8.79
N ASN A 233 22.63 10.55 9.70
CA ASN A 233 24.01 10.17 9.43
C ASN A 233 24.20 8.65 9.22
N LEU A 234 23.16 7.83 9.41
CA LEU A 234 23.21 6.39 9.24
C LEU A 234 23.26 6.00 7.75
N LYS A 235 24.42 6.15 7.12
CA LYS A 235 24.59 6.05 5.66
C LYS A 235 24.14 4.73 5.05
N ASP A 236 24.11 3.66 5.83
CA ASP A 236 23.78 2.31 5.38
C ASP A 236 22.34 1.89 5.70
N ILE A 237 21.52 2.76 6.31
CA ILE A 237 20.12 2.45 6.65
C ILE A 237 19.30 2.20 5.37
N LEU A 238 18.51 1.13 5.37
CA LEU A 238 17.70 0.71 4.22
C LEU A 238 16.23 1.05 4.43
N TYR A 239 15.72 0.85 5.64
CA TYR A 239 14.31 0.96 5.97
C TYR A 239 14.09 1.83 7.21
N LEU A 240 13.24 2.85 7.08
CA LEU A 240 12.76 3.70 8.17
C LEU A 240 11.23 3.74 8.19
N ASP A 241 10.59 3.14 9.21
CA ASP A 241 9.15 3.31 9.48
C ASP A 241 8.91 4.25 10.65
N PHE A 242 8.23 5.36 10.38
CA PHE A 242 7.77 6.32 11.37
C PHE A 242 6.27 6.57 11.26
N TRP A 243 5.56 5.73 10.51
CA TRP A 243 4.12 5.85 10.28
C TRP A 243 3.34 5.96 11.60
N SER A 244 2.28 6.77 11.63
CA SER A 244 1.35 6.86 12.76
C SER A 244 2.03 7.14 14.11
N ASN A 245 2.61 8.33 14.23
CA ASN A 245 3.24 8.85 15.45
C ASN A 245 2.78 10.31 15.71
N LEU A 246 3.42 10.99 16.67
CA LEU A 246 3.16 12.39 17.02
C LEU A 246 4.31 13.31 16.57
N PHE A 247 5.09 12.94 15.55
CA PHE A 247 6.24 13.73 15.11
C PHE A 247 5.82 15.12 14.64
N VAL A 248 6.49 16.15 15.16
CA VAL A 248 6.27 17.56 14.83
C VAL A 248 7.51 18.19 14.18
N GLY A 249 7.35 19.38 13.61
CA GLY A 249 8.44 20.12 12.99
C GLY A 249 8.68 19.73 11.53
N PRO A 250 9.73 20.28 10.91
CA PRO A 250 10.01 20.06 9.50
C PRO A 250 10.63 18.71 9.20
N LEU A 251 10.46 18.25 7.95
CA LEU A 251 11.28 17.19 7.41
C LEU A 251 12.78 17.58 7.46
N PRO A 252 13.69 16.64 7.73
CA PRO A 252 15.08 16.96 7.98
C PRO A 252 15.82 17.27 6.68
N SER A 253 16.52 18.40 6.63
CA SER A 253 17.34 18.78 5.47
C SER A 253 18.49 17.80 5.18
N LYS A 254 18.93 17.02 6.15
CA LYS A 254 19.99 16.00 5.98
C LYS A 254 19.49 14.65 5.47
N ILE A 255 18.18 14.49 5.24
CA ILE A 255 17.60 13.21 4.80
C ILE A 255 18.26 12.67 3.53
N GLY A 256 18.64 13.56 2.61
CA GLY A 256 19.34 13.24 1.37
C GLY A 256 20.71 12.57 1.53
N ASN A 257 21.25 12.46 2.74
CA ASN A 257 22.50 11.74 3.03
C ASN A 257 22.33 10.21 2.98
N LEU A 258 21.11 9.70 3.12
CA LEU A 258 20.82 8.26 3.22
C LEU A 258 20.74 7.62 1.83
N LYS A 259 21.88 7.49 1.16
CA LYS A 259 21.95 7.14 -0.28
C LYS A 259 21.42 5.75 -0.63
N VAL A 260 21.45 4.81 0.31
CA VAL A 260 21.00 3.42 0.10
C VAL A 260 19.58 3.18 0.64
N LEU A 261 18.93 4.20 1.21
CA LEU A 261 17.59 4.08 1.76
C LEU A 261 16.60 3.71 0.65
N THR A 262 15.86 2.62 0.85
CA THR A 262 14.89 2.10 -0.12
C THR A 262 13.46 2.43 0.27
N ARG A 263 13.18 2.56 1.57
CA ARG A 263 11.83 2.82 2.06
C ARG A 263 11.82 3.79 3.23
N ILE A 264 10.96 4.80 3.12
CA ILE A 264 10.65 5.69 4.23
C ILE A 264 9.16 6.02 4.30
N ASP A 265 8.61 5.90 5.50
CA ASP A 265 7.22 6.24 5.79
C ASP A 265 7.14 7.22 6.96
N PHE A 266 6.68 8.43 6.70
CA PHE A 266 6.36 9.46 7.69
C PHE A 266 4.86 9.72 7.80
N SER A 267 4.02 8.93 7.11
CA SER A 267 2.61 9.27 7.01
C SER A 267 1.90 9.18 8.35
N ARG A 268 0.79 9.93 8.48
CA ARG A 268 0.03 10.07 9.74
C ARG A 268 0.87 10.61 10.89
N ASN A 269 1.44 11.80 10.70
CA ASN A 269 2.15 12.55 11.73
C ASN A 269 1.68 14.02 11.75
N ASN A 270 2.36 14.88 12.51
CA ASN A 270 2.10 16.31 12.57
C ASN A 270 3.25 17.13 11.96
N LEU A 271 3.93 16.60 10.94
CA LEU A 271 5.05 17.27 10.29
C LEU A 271 4.58 18.53 9.56
N LEU A 272 5.40 19.58 9.61
CA LEU A 272 5.11 20.92 9.11
C LEU A 272 6.17 21.37 8.10
N GLY A 273 5.98 22.53 7.48
CA GLY A 273 6.97 23.13 6.58
C GLY A 273 7.04 22.43 5.22
N ASP A 274 8.06 22.79 4.45
CA ASP A 274 8.20 22.34 3.06
C ASP A 274 8.93 20.99 2.98
N ILE A 275 8.69 20.26 1.88
CA ILE A 275 9.50 19.08 1.54
C ILE A 275 10.91 19.57 1.13
N PRO A 276 11.99 19.13 1.78
CA PRO A 276 13.33 19.64 1.51
C PRO A 276 13.84 19.17 0.14
N THR A 277 14.46 20.08 -0.63
CA THR A 277 15.06 19.77 -1.95
C THR A 277 16.15 18.71 -1.87
N THR A 278 16.79 18.56 -0.71
CA THR A 278 17.81 17.53 -0.45
C THR A 278 17.29 16.11 -0.56
N ILE A 279 15.97 15.90 -0.59
CA ILE A 279 15.35 14.59 -0.86
C ILE A 279 15.86 13.97 -2.17
N GLN A 280 16.27 14.78 -3.15
CA GLN A 280 16.93 14.37 -4.40
C GLN A 280 18.15 13.45 -4.19
N GLY A 281 18.72 13.47 -2.99
CA GLY A 281 19.82 12.61 -2.63
C GLY A 281 19.46 11.12 -2.49
N LEU A 282 18.18 10.79 -2.34
CA LEU A 282 17.66 9.44 -2.05
C LEU A 282 17.44 8.62 -3.34
N LYS A 283 18.50 8.41 -4.12
CA LYS A 283 18.40 7.79 -5.46
C LYS A 283 17.94 6.33 -5.47
N SER A 284 18.14 5.62 -4.35
CA SER A 284 17.73 4.21 -4.18
C SER A 284 16.31 4.07 -3.62
N LEU A 285 15.61 5.18 -3.36
CA LEU A 285 14.31 5.17 -2.70
C LEU A 285 13.23 4.63 -3.64
N GLN A 286 12.54 3.59 -3.20
CA GLN A 286 11.44 2.92 -3.89
C GLN A 286 10.09 3.34 -3.33
N PHE A 287 10.00 3.53 -2.01
CA PHE A 287 8.77 3.93 -1.33
C PHE A 287 8.97 5.18 -0.50
N LEU A 288 8.19 6.22 -0.81
CA LEU A 288 8.08 7.45 -0.05
C LEU A 288 6.63 7.71 0.34
N SER A 289 6.33 7.70 1.63
CA SER A 289 5.02 8.13 2.12
C SER A 289 5.17 9.30 3.09
N LEU A 290 4.53 10.42 2.75
CA LEU A 290 4.41 11.63 3.55
C LEU A 290 2.93 11.97 3.82
N GLY A 291 2.00 11.07 3.45
CA GLY A 291 0.58 11.31 3.51
C GLY A 291 0.07 11.64 4.91
N HIS A 292 -1.07 12.32 5.02
CA HIS A 292 -1.68 12.69 6.32
C HIS A 292 -0.71 13.42 7.27
N ASN A 293 -0.18 14.54 6.81
CA ASN A 293 0.65 15.46 7.60
C ASN A 293 0.14 16.90 7.41
N ARG A 294 0.93 17.89 7.85
CA ARG A 294 0.64 19.32 7.67
C ARG A 294 1.75 19.99 6.84
N LEU A 295 2.36 19.24 5.92
CA LEU A 295 3.39 19.76 5.02
C LEU A 295 2.77 20.80 4.09
N GLN A 296 3.55 21.81 3.74
CA GLN A 296 3.12 22.94 2.91
C GLN A 296 4.14 23.21 1.79
N GLY A 297 3.93 24.30 1.04
CA GLY A 297 4.81 24.66 -0.07
C GLY A 297 4.58 23.78 -1.29
N SER A 298 5.51 23.84 -2.24
CA SER A 298 5.42 23.07 -3.49
C SER A 298 6.13 21.73 -3.38
N ILE A 299 5.70 20.76 -4.19
CA ILE A 299 6.47 19.54 -4.40
C ILE A 299 7.75 19.94 -5.16
N PRO A 300 8.95 19.66 -4.62
CA PRO A 300 10.19 20.04 -5.25
C PRO A 300 10.36 19.42 -6.63
N ASN A 301 10.81 20.21 -7.62
CA ASN A 301 11.14 19.70 -8.95
C ASN A 301 12.21 18.59 -8.91
N SER A 302 13.05 18.60 -7.87
CA SER A 302 14.12 17.64 -7.64
C SER A 302 13.66 16.21 -7.31
N PHE A 303 12.35 15.96 -7.30
CA PHE A 303 11.81 14.61 -7.27
C PHE A 303 12.18 13.80 -8.52
N ASP A 304 12.54 14.43 -9.64
CA ASP A 304 12.99 13.70 -10.85
C ASP A 304 14.31 12.95 -10.66
N ASP A 305 15.10 13.28 -9.64
CA ASP A 305 16.29 12.53 -9.25
C ASP A 305 15.99 11.24 -8.45
N LEU A 306 14.74 11.03 -8.01
CA LEU A 306 14.29 9.83 -7.31
C LEU A 306 14.04 8.68 -8.30
N VAL A 307 15.04 8.35 -9.09
CA VAL A 307 14.93 7.46 -10.27
C VAL A 307 14.44 6.04 -9.97
N SER A 308 14.55 5.58 -8.72
CA SER A 308 14.09 4.26 -8.28
C SER A 308 12.68 4.28 -7.67
N LEU A 309 12.00 5.43 -7.64
CA LEU A 309 10.75 5.60 -6.91
C LEU A 309 9.60 4.85 -7.60
N GLU A 310 9.01 3.91 -6.87
CA GLU A 310 7.90 3.06 -7.31
C GLU A 310 6.58 3.52 -6.71
N SER A 311 6.59 4.02 -5.48
CA SER A 311 5.40 4.43 -4.74
C SER A 311 5.61 5.77 -4.05
N LEU A 312 4.69 6.70 -4.29
CA LEU A 312 4.68 8.03 -3.71
C LEU A 312 3.29 8.34 -3.13
N ASP A 313 3.22 8.61 -1.83
CA ASP A 313 2.03 9.13 -1.18
C ASP A 313 2.31 10.51 -0.56
N LEU A 314 1.63 11.54 -1.08
CA LEU A 314 1.65 12.92 -0.57
C LEU A 314 0.26 13.39 -0.12
N SER A 315 -0.72 12.48 -0.07
CA SER A 315 -2.12 12.79 0.19
C SER A 315 -2.32 13.48 1.53
N ASN A 316 -3.44 14.21 1.69
CA ASN A 316 -3.83 14.79 2.97
C ASN A 316 -2.72 15.65 3.61
N ASN A 317 -2.18 16.59 2.84
CA ASN A 317 -1.26 17.65 3.26
C ASN A 317 -1.78 19.01 2.77
N ASN A 318 -1.05 20.08 3.09
CA ASN A 318 -1.33 21.46 2.68
C ASN A 318 -0.39 21.93 1.55
N LEU A 319 0.03 21.00 0.69
CA LEU A 319 0.93 21.24 -0.46
C LEU A 319 0.20 22.06 -1.54
N SER A 320 0.97 22.85 -2.30
CA SER A 320 0.46 23.64 -3.43
C SER A 320 -0.11 22.74 -4.53
N GLU A 321 -1.11 23.23 -5.23
CA GLU A 321 -1.90 22.44 -6.20
C GLU A 321 -1.16 22.08 -7.50
N ILE A 322 0.04 22.62 -7.73
CA ILE A 322 0.82 22.32 -8.94
C ILE A 322 1.67 21.07 -8.68
N ILE A 323 1.27 19.98 -9.34
CA ILE A 323 2.09 18.77 -9.44
C ILE A 323 3.19 19.05 -10.49
N PRO A 324 4.48 18.92 -10.14
CA PRO A 324 5.57 19.15 -11.08
C PRO A 324 5.53 18.20 -12.26
N LEU A 325 5.67 18.73 -13.48
CA LEU A 325 5.86 17.93 -14.70
C LEU A 325 7.11 17.03 -14.62
N SER A 326 8.05 17.36 -13.74
CA SER A 326 9.25 16.55 -13.53
C SER A 326 8.93 15.13 -13.01
N LEU A 327 7.78 14.94 -12.34
CA LEU A 327 7.32 13.61 -11.92
C LEU A 327 7.00 12.68 -13.09
N GLU A 328 6.68 13.21 -14.28
CA GLU A 328 6.46 12.40 -15.48
C GLU A 328 7.72 11.63 -15.91
N LYS A 329 8.91 12.05 -15.48
CA LYS A 329 10.18 11.36 -15.77
C LYS A 329 10.38 10.09 -14.95
N LEU A 330 9.61 9.90 -13.87
CA LEU A 330 9.73 8.74 -12.98
C LEU A 330 9.02 7.52 -13.59
N LEU A 331 9.77 6.78 -14.43
CA LEU A 331 9.29 5.61 -15.18
C LEU A 331 8.55 4.60 -14.30
N TYR A 332 9.11 4.25 -13.13
CA TYR A 332 8.52 3.25 -12.24
C TYR A 332 7.23 3.72 -11.55
N LEU A 333 7.17 4.98 -11.12
CA LEU A 333 5.97 5.58 -10.54
C LEU A 333 4.81 5.66 -11.56
N ASN A 334 5.11 5.99 -12.81
CA ASN A 334 4.11 6.02 -13.89
C ASN A 334 3.49 4.64 -14.14
N ILE A 335 4.28 3.57 -14.07
CA ILE A 335 3.77 2.19 -14.20
C ILE A 335 2.74 1.91 -13.09
N LEU A 336 3.04 2.28 -11.83
CA LEU A 336 2.10 2.11 -10.73
C LEU A 336 0.81 2.92 -10.93
N LEU A 337 0.91 4.18 -11.35
CA LEU A 337 -0.27 5.03 -11.61
C LEU A 337 -1.14 4.42 -12.71
N ILE A 338 -0.54 3.91 -13.79
CA ILE A 338 -1.24 3.22 -14.88
C ILE A 338 -1.94 1.96 -14.36
N VAL A 339 -1.27 1.15 -13.53
CA VAL A 339 -1.86 -0.06 -12.94
C VAL A 339 -3.02 0.28 -11.99
N VAL A 340 -2.87 1.29 -11.13
CA VAL A 340 -3.92 1.75 -10.21
C VAL A 340 -5.13 2.26 -10.99
N VAL A 341 -4.90 3.02 -12.06
CA VAL A 341 -5.97 3.46 -12.97
C VAL A 341 -6.66 2.24 -13.59
N ILE A 342 -5.92 1.26 -14.14
CA ILE A 342 -6.51 0.04 -14.72
C ILE A 342 -7.31 -0.76 -13.68
N LEU A 343 -6.82 -0.87 -12.44
CA LEU A 343 -7.50 -1.56 -11.35
C LEU A 343 -8.74 -0.80 -10.89
N ALA A 344 -8.69 0.52 -10.76
CA ALA A 344 -9.83 1.37 -10.45
C ALA A 344 -10.89 1.31 -11.56
N LEU A 345 -10.47 1.25 -12.82
CA LEU A 345 -11.36 1.03 -13.96
C LEU A 345 -12.00 -0.36 -13.88
N LYS A 346 -11.22 -1.43 -13.66
CA LYS A 346 -11.76 -2.78 -13.46
C LYS A 346 -12.74 -2.85 -12.29
N PHE A 347 -12.40 -2.25 -11.15
CA PHE A 347 -13.25 -2.24 -9.96
C PHE A 347 -14.52 -1.41 -10.18
N GLY A 348 -14.40 -0.24 -10.81
CA GLY A 348 -15.54 0.59 -11.20
C GLY A 348 -16.48 -0.14 -12.16
N LEU A 349 -15.93 -0.86 -13.14
CA LEU A 349 -16.68 -1.72 -14.06
C LEU A 349 -17.35 -2.87 -13.31
N ILE A 350 -16.64 -3.59 -12.43
CA ILE A 350 -17.22 -4.68 -11.60
C ILE A 350 -18.34 -4.13 -10.71
N SER A 351 -18.13 -3.00 -10.06
CA SER A 351 -19.12 -2.35 -9.21
C SER A 351 -20.35 -1.91 -10.01
N ARG A 352 -20.16 -1.35 -11.23
CA ARG A 352 -21.26 -1.00 -12.15
C ARG A 352 -21.97 -2.25 -12.70
N CYS A 353 -21.26 -3.33 -13.00
CA CYS A 353 -21.85 -4.63 -13.37
C CYS A 353 -22.68 -5.23 -12.23
N GLN A 354 -22.18 -5.19 -10.98
CA GLN A 354 -22.91 -5.64 -9.79
C GLN A 354 -24.15 -4.77 -9.53
N LYS A 355 -24.05 -3.44 -9.72
CA LYS A 355 -25.20 -2.53 -9.63
C LYS A 355 -26.21 -2.73 -10.77
N ARG A 356 -25.79 -3.17 -11.97
CA ARG A 356 -26.69 -3.55 -13.07
C ARG A 356 -27.36 -4.91 -12.83
N ALA A 357 -26.64 -5.89 -12.28
CA ALA A 357 -27.19 -7.21 -11.95
C ALA A 357 -28.28 -7.11 -10.87
N THR A 358 -28.13 -6.20 -9.90
CA THR A 358 -29.15 -5.89 -8.88
C THR A 358 -30.29 -4.99 -9.40
N LYS A 359 -30.11 -4.35 -10.57
CA LYS A 359 -31.10 -3.53 -11.28
C LYS A 359 -31.53 -4.16 -12.62
N LEU A 360 -31.57 -5.48 -12.78
CA LEU A 360 -32.30 -6.04 -13.93
C LEU A 360 -33.79 -5.70 -13.74
N PRO A 361 -34.40 -4.84 -14.57
CA PRO A 361 -35.83 -4.69 -14.58
C PRO A 361 -36.40 -5.95 -15.22
N ASN A 362 -37.53 -6.44 -14.69
CA ASN A 362 -38.35 -7.41 -15.43
C ASN A 362 -38.50 -6.93 -16.88
N VAL A 363 -38.21 -7.83 -17.82
CA VAL A 363 -38.20 -7.62 -19.28
C VAL A 363 -39.59 -7.21 -19.83
N SER A 364 -40.59 -7.02 -18.98
CA SER A 364 -41.93 -6.57 -19.33
C SER A 364 -42.16 -5.05 -19.28
N ASN A 365 -41.19 -4.21 -18.86
CA ASN A 365 -41.37 -2.75 -18.80
C ASN A 365 -40.21 -1.96 -19.44
N MET A 366 -39.75 -2.36 -20.64
CA MET A 366 -39.01 -1.43 -21.49
C MET A 366 -40.01 -0.42 -22.06
N GLN A 367 -40.18 0.72 -21.38
CA GLN A 367 -40.84 1.88 -21.99
C GLN A 367 -40.05 2.29 -23.23
N PRO A 368 -40.71 2.67 -24.34
CA PRO A 368 -40.03 3.15 -25.53
C PRO A 368 -39.10 4.30 -25.15
N GLN A 369 -37.92 4.30 -25.78
CA GLN A 369 -36.92 5.37 -25.77
C GLN A 369 -37.53 6.74 -25.49
N ALA A 370 -36.92 7.49 -24.58
CA ALA A 370 -37.18 8.91 -24.36
C ALA A 370 -37.59 9.57 -25.68
N SER A 371 -38.82 10.05 -25.75
CA SER A 371 -39.35 10.72 -26.93
C SER A 371 -38.46 11.93 -27.20
N ARG A 372 -37.42 11.79 -28.03
CA ARG A 372 -36.56 12.89 -28.45
C ARG A 372 -37.48 13.92 -29.11
N ARG A 373 -37.75 15.01 -28.39
CA ARG A 373 -38.56 16.13 -28.86
C ARG A 373 -37.99 16.58 -30.20
N ARG A 374 -38.80 16.48 -31.25
CA ARG A 374 -38.43 17.01 -32.57
C ARG A 374 -38.72 18.50 -32.56
N PHE A 375 -37.74 19.29 -32.96
CA PHE A 375 -37.87 20.74 -33.06
C PHE A 375 -38.17 21.12 -34.50
N SER A 376 -39.08 22.08 -34.68
CA SER A 376 -39.31 22.66 -36.01
C SER A 376 -38.19 23.63 -36.37
N TYR A 377 -37.94 23.85 -37.67
CA TYR A 377 -36.95 24.84 -38.12
C TYR A 377 -37.24 26.24 -37.55
N GLN A 378 -38.51 26.65 -37.50
CA GLN A 378 -38.91 27.95 -36.94
C GLN A 378 -38.62 28.07 -35.44
N GLU A 379 -38.77 26.98 -34.68
CA GLU A 379 -38.46 26.94 -33.26
C GLU A 379 -36.94 27.09 -33.04
N LEU A 380 -36.12 26.40 -33.83
CA LEU A 380 -34.66 26.53 -33.79
C LEU A 380 -34.21 27.93 -34.22
N LEU A 381 -34.84 28.50 -35.26
CA LEU A 381 -34.54 29.84 -35.76
C LEU A 381 -34.82 30.91 -34.69
N ARG A 382 -35.96 30.82 -33.99
CA ARG A 382 -36.27 31.73 -32.88
C ARG A 382 -35.35 31.53 -31.69
N ALA A 383 -35.08 30.28 -31.32
CA ALA A 383 -34.26 29.95 -30.16
C ALA A 383 -32.79 30.35 -30.32
N THR A 384 -32.30 30.46 -31.56
CA THR A 384 -30.92 30.86 -31.89
C THR A 384 -30.79 32.33 -32.32
N ASP A 385 -31.87 33.11 -32.26
CA ASP A 385 -31.92 34.48 -32.78
C ASP A 385 -31.47 34.54 -34.26
N GLY A 386 -32.08 33.72 -35.11
CA GLY A 386 -31.76 33.65 -36.52
C GLY A 386 -30.40 33.04 -36.84
N PHE A 387 -29.89 32.13 -36.00
CA PHE A 387 -28.50 31.63 -36.06
C PHE A 387 -27.47 32.76 -36.00
N SER A 388 -27.70 33.73 -35.10
CA SER A 388 -26.83 34.88 -34.86
C SER A 388 -25.40 34.47 -34.49
N ALA A 389 -24.43 35.27 -34.94
CA ALA A 389 -23.02 35.10 -34.59
C ALA A 389 -22.77 35.21 -33.06
N ASN A 390 -23.62 35.95 -32.33
CA ASN A 390 -23.53 36.06 -30.87
C ASN A 390 -23.83 34.74 -30.15
N ASN A 391 -24.57 33.85 -30.79
CA ASN A 391 -24.91 32.53 -30.29
C ASN A 391 -24.00 31.43 -30.85
N LEU A 392 -22.97 31.77 -31.64
CA LEU A 392 -22.05 30.78 -32.19
C LEU A 392 -21.08 30.29 -31.12
N ILE A 393 -21.17 29.00 -30.79
CA ILE A 393 -20.29 28.33 -29.81
C ILE A 393 -19.01 27.86 -30.50
N GLY A 394 -19.10 27.38 -31.74
CA GLY A 394 -17.95 26.87 -32.48
C GLY A 394 -18.24 26.58 -33.94
N ARG A 395 -17.21 26.58 -34.77
CA ARG A 395 -17.30 26.32 -36.21
C ARG A 395 -16.24 25.30 -36.62
N GLY A 396 -16.66 24.22 -37.27
CA GLY A 396 -15.79 23.17 -37.77
C GLY A 396 -15.99 22.92 -39.27
N SER A 397 -15.22 21.97 -39.82
CA SER A 397 -15.27 21.60 -41.23
C SER A 397 -16.65 21.09 -41.69
N PHE A 398 -17.39 20.45 -40.79
CA PHE A 398 -18.69 19.83 -41.10
C PHE A 398 -19.91 20.63 -40.64
N GLY A 399 -19.72 21.82 -40.05
CA GLY A 399 -20.85 22.60 -39.55
C GLY A 399 -20.52 23.67 -38.51
N SER A 400 -21.57 24.39 -38.10
CA SER A 400 -21.51 25.42 -37.06
C SER A 400 -22.39 25.00 -35.88
N VAL A 401 -21.95 25.25 -34.66
CA VAL A 401 -22.68 24.92 -33.42
C VAL A 401 -23.16 26.20 -32.77
N TYR A 402 -24.47 26.31 -32.54
CA TYR A 402 -25.11 27.47 -31.94
C TYR A 402 -25.71 27.14 -30.57
N LYS A 403 -25.64 28.09 -29.66
CA LYS A 403 -26.41 28.09 -28.41
C LYS A 403 -27.83 28.50 -28.72
N ALA A 404 -28.79 27.74 -28.23
CA ALA A 404 -30.20 28.03 -28.37
C ALA A 404 -30.84 28.12 -26.99
N ARG A 405 -31.74 29.09 -26.81
CA ARG A 405 -32.55 29.22 -25.60
C ARG A 405 -34.03 29.17 -26.00
N LEU A 406 -34.74 28.15 -25.52
CA LEU A 406 -36.17 28.00 -25.75
C LEU A 406 -36.97 28.98 -24.87
N GLN A 407 -38.25 29.15 -25.19
CA GLN A 407 -39.16 30.04 -24.44
C GLN A 407 -39.40 29.59 -23.00
N ASP A 408 -39.20 28.31 -22.71
CA ASP A 408 -39.28 27.72 -21.37
C ASP A 408 -37.97 27.89 -20.56
N GLY A 409 -36.96 28.54 -21.13
CA GLY A 409 -35.67 28.81 -20.48
C GLY A 409 -34.62 27.71 -20.66
N MET A 410 -34.98 26.58 -21.28
CA MET A 410 -34.05 25.48 -21.51
C MET A 410 -33.00 25.83 -22.58
N GLU A 411 -31.74 25.46 -22.32
CA GLU A 411 -30.62 25.73 -23.23
C GLU A 411 -30.19 24.47 -23.99
N PHE A 412 -29.99 24.61 -25.30
CA PHE A 412 -29.57 23.53 -26.19
C PHE A 412 -28.37 23.96 -27.04
N ALA A 413 -27.55 22.99 -27.42
CA ALA A 413 -26.54 23.13 -28.47
C ALA A 413 -27.10 22.58 -29.79
N ILE A 414 -27.12 23.40 -30.83
CA ILE A 414 -27.60 23.03 -32.17
C ILE A 414 -26.42 22.98 -33.12
N LYS A 415 -26.05 21.78 -33.58
CA LYS A 415 -25.06 21.60 -34.64
C LYS A 415 -25.76 21.61 -36.00
N VAL A 416 -25.56 22.69 -36.75
CA VAL A 416 -26.05 22.86 -38.13
C VAL A 416 -24.98 22.37 -39.09
N PHE A 417 -25.33 21.41 -39.96
CA PHE A 417 -24.37 20.81 -40.88
C PHE A 417 -24.22 21.63 -42.16
N HIS A 418 -22.97 21.86 -42.57
CA HIS A 418 -22.67 22.51 -43.84
C HIS A 418 -22.45 21.43 -44.90
N PHE A 419 -23.45 21.14 -45.74
CA PHE A 419 -23.28 20.23 -46.87
C PHE A 419 -22.84 21.01 -48.11
N SER A 420 -21.66 20.69 -48.63
CA SER A 420 -21.26 21.06 -49.99
C SER A 420 -21.94 20.12 -50.98
N CYS A 421 -22.77 20.72 -51.85
CA CYS A 421 -23.44 20.16 -53.03
C CYS A 421 -24.84 19.51 -52.81
N SER A 422 -25.86 20.25 -53.27
CA SER A 422 -27.17 19.83 -53.77
C SER A 422 -28.13 19.07 -52.84
N ASN A 423 -28.55 19.70 -51.74
CA ASN A 423 -29.84 19.35 -51.10
C ASN A 423 -30.47 20.60 -50.45
N GLU A 424 -31.79 20.77 -50.61
CA GLU A 424 -32.59 21.87 -50.04
C GLU A 424 -32.98 21.62 -48.55
N ASP A 425 -32.56 20.50 -47.96
CA ASP A 425 -32.99 20.09 -46.62
C ASP A 425 -32.07 20.61 -45.51
N PHE A 426 -32.61 21.46 -44.62
CA PHE A 426 -31.95 21.86 -43.38
C PHE A 426 -31.77 20.65 -42.45
N ARG A 427 -30.52 20.35 -42.07
CA ARG A 427 -30.18 19.30 -41.10
C ARG A 427 -29.45 19.89 -39.91
N ALA A 428 -30.00 19.62 -38.73
CA ALA A 428 -29.37 19.98 -37.48
C ALA A 428 -29.52 18.87 -36.44
N LEU A 429 -28.53 18.79 -35.56
CA LEU A 429 -28.54 17.91 -34.41
C LEU A 429 -28.68 18.76 -33.14
N VAL A 430 -29.70 18.46 -32.34
CA VAL A 430 -30.03 19.20 -31.11
C VAL A 430 -29.61 18.36 -29.91
N LEU A 431 -28.77 18.94 -29.06
CA LEU A 431 -28.22 18.33 -27.84
C LEU A 431 -28.47 19.25 -26.66
N GLU A 432 -28.53 18.70 -25.46
CA GLU A 432 -28.51 19.51 -24.23
C GLU A 432 -27.22 20.33 -24.16
N TYR A 433 -27.33 21.57 -23.70
CA TYR A 433 -26.17 22.45 -23.58
C TYR A 433 -25.39 22.13 -22.30
N THR A 434 -24.13 21.74 -22.44
CA THR A 434 -23.22 21.51 -21.31
C THR A 434 -22.63 22.83 -20.82
N THR A 435 -23.09 23.30 -19.67
CA THR A 435 -22.80 24.61 -19.06
C THR A 435 -21.32 24.84 -18.76
N ASN A 436 -20.61 23.81 -18.26
CA ASN A 436 -19.20 23.90 -17.88
C ASN A 436 -18.24 23.77 -19.09
N GLY A 437 -18.77 23.44 -20.28
CA GLY A 437 -17.98 23.35 -21.51
C GLY A 437 -17.04 22.15 -21.53
N SER A 438 -15.91 22.27 -22.23
CA SER A 438 -14.95 21.18 -22.38
C SER A 438 -14.06 21.00 -21.16
N LEU A 439 -13.62 19.77 -20.92
CA LEU A 439 -12.66 19.41 -19.88
C LEU A 439 -11.36 20.20 -20.05
N GLU A 440 -10.93 20.48 -21.27
CA GLU A 440 -9.77 21.34 -21.53
C GLU A 440 -9.92 22.72 -20.89
N LYS A 441 -11.08 23.37 -21.06
CA LYS A 441 -11.35 24.68 -20.46
C LYS A 441 -11.29 24.63 -18.94
N VAL A 442 -11.83 23.56 -18.35
CA VAL A 442 -11.82 23.38 -16.90
C VAL A 442 -10.41 23.06 -16.38
N LEU A 443 -9.60 22.30 -17.12
CA LEU A 443 -8.24 21.94 -16.72
C LEU A 443 -7.24 23.10 -16.83
N TYR A 444 -7.40 23.99 -17.81
CA TYR A 444 -6.42 25.03 -18.12
C TYR A 444 -6.91 26.46 -17.85
N SER A 445 -8.13 26.66 -17.36
CA SER A 445 -8.58 27.98 -16.90
C SER A 445 -8.15 28.24 -15.45
N SER A 446 -7.76 29.48 -15.14
CA SER A 446 -7.39 29.91 -13.79
C SER A 446 -8.54 29.95 -12.78
N ASN A 447 -9.78 29.71 -13.23
CA ASN A 447 -10.99 29.94 -12.44
C ASN A 447 -11.65 28.64 -11.95
N TYR A 448 -11.14 27.48 -12.37
CA TYR A 448 -11.67 26.18 -11.98
C TYR A 448 -10.53 25.28 -11.51
N ILE A 449 -10.71 24.65 -10.35
CA ILE A 449 -9.74 23.73 -9.75
C ILE A 449 -10.47 22.40 -9.50
N LEU A 450 -10.07 21.36 -10.23
CA LEU A 450 -10.59 20.00 -10.05
C LEU A 450 -9.75 19.23 -9.02
N ASP A 451 -10.39 18.71 -7.98
CA ASP A 451 -9.74 17.82 -7.02
C ASP A 451 -9.47 16.42 -7.59
N ILE A 452 -8.71 15.60 -6.87
CA ILE A 452 -8.32 14.27 -7.31
C ILE A 452 -9.50 13.31 -7.47
N LEU A 453 -10.54 13.43 -6.64
CA LEU A 453 -11.74 12.59 -6.70
C LEU A 453 -12.59 12.95 -7.92
N GLN A 454 -12.73 14.25 -8.22
CA GLN A 454 -13.42 14.75 -9.41
C GLN A 454 -12.71 14.28 -10.68
N ARG A 455 -11.37 14.37 -10.72
CA ARG A 455 -10.57 13.85 -11.85
C ARG A 455 -10.74 12.34 -12.05
N LEU A 456 -10.76 11.58 -10.95
CA LEU A 456 -11.00 10.14 -10.99
C LEU A 456 -12.42 9.81 -11.51
N ASN A 457 -13.43 10.55 -11.06
CA ASN A 457 -14.81 10.39 -11.52
C ASN A 457 -14.95 10.69 -13.02
N ILE A 458 -14.36 11.79 -13.49
CA ILE A 458 -14.30 12.14 -14.92
C ILE A 458 -13.67 11.02 -15.75
N MET A 459 -12.58 10.41 -15.26
CA MET A 459 -11.93 9.28 -15.92
C MET A 459 -12.84 8.05 -15.98
N ILE A 460 -13.55 7.74 -14.89
CA ILE A 460 -14.52 6.65 -14.82
C ILE A 460 -15.67 6.86 -15.81
N ASP A 461 -16.18 8.09 -15.90
CA ASP A 461 -17.29 8.44 -16.79
C ASP A 461 -16.90 8.32 -18.27
N VAL A 462 -15.74 8.86 -18.66
CA VAL A 462 -15.18 8.71 -20.01
C VAL A 462 -15.00 7.22 -20.36
N THR A 463 -14.46 6.42 -19.44
CA THR A 463 -14.22 4.99 -19.69
C THR A 463 -15.53 4.23 -19.85
N SER A 464 -16.55 4.59 -19.07
CA SER A 464 -17.86 3.95 -19.15
C SER A 464 -18.60 4.32 -20.44
N ALA A 465 -18.41 5.55 -20.93
CA ALA A 465 -18.91 5.94 -22.24
C ALA A 465 -18.23 5.14 -23.36
N LEU A 466 -16.91 4.89 -23.27
CA LEU A 466 -16.19 4.04 -24.23
C LEU A 466 -16.64 2.58 -24.18
N GLU A 467 -16.82 2.01 -22.98
CA GLU A 467 -17.36 0.67 -22.82
C GLU A 467 -18.73 0.54 -23.50
N TYR A 468 -19.61 1.55 -23.30
CA TYR A 468 -20.91 1.58 -23.94
C TYR A 468 -20.83 1.63 -25.46
N LEU A 469 -19.89 2.39 -26.03
CA LEU A 469 -19.69 2.46 -27.48
C LEU A 469 -19.14 1.15 -28.05
N HIS A 470 -18.28 0.46 -27.33
CA HIS A 470 -17.65 -0.78 -27.79
C HIS A 470 -18.53 -2.03 -27.62
N PHE A 471 -19.31 -2.08 -26.55
CA PHE A 471 -20.03 -3.30 -26.14
C PHE A 471 -21.54 -3.09 -25.93
N GLY A 472 -22.03 -1.85 -25.90
CA GLY A 472 -23.43 -1.52 -25.64
C GLY A 472 -24.35 -1.60 -26.87
N TYR A 473 -23.79 -1.78 -28.07
CA TYR A 473 -24.53 -1.90 -29.34
C TYR A 473 -24.09 -3.14 -30.13
N SER A 474 -24.92 -3.58 -31.07
CA SER A 474 -24.63 -4.72 -31.96
C SER A 474 -23.47 -4.47 -32.93
N THR A 475 -23.11 -3.20 -33.16
CA THR A 475 -21.98 -2.79 -34.00
C THR A 475 -21.08 -1.88 -33.16
N PRO A 476 -19.84 -2.31 -32.85
CA PRO A 476 -18.92 -1.51 -32.05
C PRO A 476 -18.59 -0.17 -32.71
N ILE A 477 -18.57 0.91 -31.92
CA ILE A 477 -18.23 2.26 -32.37
C ILE A 477 -16.89 2.66 -31.75
N ILE A 478 -15.86 2.91 -32.57
CA ILE A 478 -14.59 3.49 -32.11
C ILE A 478 -14.67 5.02 -32.28
N HIS A 479 -14.44 5.78 -31.21
CA HIS A 479 -14.55 7.24 -31.23
C HIS A 479 -13.45 7.95 -32.08
N CYS A 480 -12.23 7.41 -32.08
CA CYS A 480 -11.07 7.88 -32.85
C CYS A 480 -10.53 9.31 -32.55
N ASP A 481 -11.17 10.12 -31.71
CA ASP A 481 -10.74 11.50 -31.38
C ASP A 481 -10.87 11.82 -29.87
N LEU A 482 -10.25 10.99 -29.03
CA LEU A 482 -10.30 11.16 -27.59
C LEU A 482 -9.27 12.19 -27.12
N LYS A 483 -9.74 13.42 -26.85
CA LYS A 483 -8.94 14.52 -26.28
C LYS A 483 -9.74 15.34 -25.27
N PRO A 484 -9.10 16.11 -24.36
CA PRO A 484 -9.81 16.93 -23.38
C PRO A 484 -10.84 17.89 -23.98
N HIS A 485 -10.60 18.38 -25.20
CA HIS A 485 -11.54 19.25 -25.92
C HIS A 485 -12.89 18.58 -26.22
N ASN A 486 -12.88 17.27 -26.44
CA ASN A 486 -14.04 16.48 -26.84
C ASN A 486 -14.75 15.81 -25.65
N LYS A 487 -14.37 16.14 -24.42
CA LYS A 487 -15.01 15.70 -23.20
C LYS A 487 -15.76 16.88 -22.60
N LEU A 488 -17.08 16.83 -22.57
CA LEU A 488 -17.90 17.91 -22.03
C LEU A 488 -18.28 17.62 -20.59
N LEU A 489 -18.35 18.65 -19.75
CA LEU A 489 -18.76 18.55 -18.36
C LEU A 489 -20.12 19.21 -18.18
N ASP A 490 -21.05 18.50 -17.54
CA ASP A 490 -22.34 19.07 -17.13
C ASP A 490 -22.26 19.80 -15.78
N ASP A 491 -23.39 20.32 -15.29
CA ASP A 491 -23.49 21.05 -14.02
C ASP A 491 -23.00 20.27 -12.80
N ASN A 492 -23.01 18.93 -12.87
CA ASN A 492 -22.57 18.04 -11.80
C ASN A 492 -21.14 17.52 -12.00
N ILE A 493 -20.38 18.07 -12.97
CA ILE A 493 -19.02 17.64 -13.32
C ILE A 493 -18.99 16.17 -13.82
N VAL A 494 -20.10 15.67 -14.35
CA VAL A 494 -20.14 14.37 -15.03
C VAL A 494 -19.59 14.53 -16.43
N ALA A 495 -18.69 13.63 -16.84
CA ALA A 495 -18.03 13.72 -18.13
C ALA A 495 -18.79 12.99 -19.24
N HIS A 496 -19.08 13.71 -20.32
CA HIS A 496 -19.78 13.21 -21.50
C HIS A 496 -18.85 13.24 -22.72
N LEU A 497 -18.77 12.13 -23.46
CA LEU A 497 -18.02 12.10 -24.72
C LEU A 497 -18.80 12.84 -25.82
N SER A 498 -18.08 13.65 -26.58
CA SER A 498 -18.62 14.49 -27.65
C SER A 498 -17.72 14.44 -28.88
N ASP A 499 -18.26 14.94 -30.00
CA ASP A 499 -17.58 15.01 -31.30
C ASP A 499 -17.16 13.66 -31.92
N PHE A 500 -18.17 12.96 -32.43
CA PHE A 500 -18.02 11.71 -33.16
C PHE A 500 -17.66 11.91 -34.65
N GLY A 501 -17.10 13.07 -35.01
CA GLY A 501 -16.89 13.47 -36.41
C GLY A 501 -16.01 12.52 -37.24
N ILE A 502 -15.11 11.77 -36.57
CA ILE A 502 -14.27 10.74 -37.19
C ILE A 502 -14.49 9.34 -36.59
N ALA A 503 -15.59 9.15 -35.87
CA ALA A 503 -15.90 7.86 -35.26
C ALA A 503 -16.15 6.79 -36.34
N LYS A 504 -15.68 5.57 -36.10
CA LYS A 504 -15.84 4.42 -37.00
C LYS A 504 -16.82 3.40 -36.43
N LEU A 505 -17.74 2.95 -37.27
CA LEU A 505 -18.57 1.77 -37.02
C LEU A 505 -17.79 0.55 -37.53
N LEU A 506 -17.51 -0.41 -36.66
CA LEU A 506 -16.86 -1.66 -37.07
C LEU A 506 -17.91 -2.62 -37.62
N THR A 507 -18.06 -2.62 -38.94
CA THR A 507 -18.92 -3.59 -39.63
C THR A 507 -18.18 -4.91 -39.85
N GLY A 508 -18.89 -6.02 -40.06
CA GLY A 508 -18.30 -7.36 -40.10
C GLY A 508 -17.17 -7.57 -41.11
N GLU A 509 -17.01 -6.70 -42.12
CA GLU A 509 -15.91 -6.72 -43.09
C GLU A 509 -14.61 -6.10 -42.56
N ASP A 510 -14.68 -5.21 -41.56
CA ASP A 510 -13.54 -4.51 -40.97
C ASP A 510 -12.76 -5.36 -39.94
N GLN A 511 -13.28 -6.55 -39.57
CA GLN A 511 -12.65 -7.42 -38.57
C GLN A 511 -11.36 -8.10 -39.05
N SER A 512 -10.98 -7.95 -40.33
CA SER A 512 -9.78 -8.57 -40.91
C SER A 512 -8.62 -7.60 -41.22
N MET A 513 -8.82 -6.29 -41.05
CA MET A 513 -7.83 -5.27 -41.40
C MET A 513 -7.19 -4.65 -40.14
N THR A 514 -6.09 -5.22 -39.66
CA THR A 514 -5.16 -4.48 -38.79
C THR A 514 -4.53 -3.33 -39.59
N GLN A 515 -5.10 -2.13 -39.50
CA GLN A 515 -4.44 -0.91 -39.97
C GLN A 515 -3.50 -0.37 -38.88
N THR A 516 -2.20 -0.48 -39.11
CA THR A 516 -1.12 0.13 -38.31
C THR A 516 -0.76 1.55 -38.79
N GLN A 517 -1.51 2.14 -39.74
CA GLN A 517 -1.29 3.51 -40.16
C GLN A 517 -1.96 4.48 -39.20
N THR A 518 -1.14 5.34 -38.58
CA THR A 518 -1.58 6.50 -37.81
C THR A 518 -2.46 7.40 -38.70
N LEU A 519 -3.76 7.42 -38.43
CA LEU A 519 -4.72 8.28 -39.11
C LEU A 519 -4.76 9.63 -38.40
N ALA A 520 -4.02 10.61 -38.92
CA ALA A 520 -4.12 12.02 -38.52
C ALA A 520 -4.27 12.90 -39.75
N ILE A 521 -4.96 14.04 -39.61
CA ILE A 521 -4.95 15.11 -40.61
C ILE A 521 -3.58 15.79 -40.55
N ILE A 522 -2.90 15.92 -41.70
CA ILE A 522 -1.61 16.63 -41.82
C ILE A 522 -1.76 18.02 -41.18
N GLY A 523 -1.06 18.27 -40.08
CA GLY A 523 -1.12 19.51 -39.29
C GLY A 523 -1.56 19.37 -37.82
N TYR A 524 -2.07 18.21 -37.41
CA TYR A 524 -2.52 17.93 -36.03
C TYR A 524 -1.62 16.95 -35.25
N MET A 525 -0.37 16.74 -35.69
CA MET A 525 0.62 16.04 -34.87
C MET A 525 1.19 17.02 -33.84
N ALA A 526 1.07 16.69 -32.55
CA ALA A 526 1.92 17.30 -31.54
C ALA A 526 3.39 16.88 -31.82
N PRO A 527 4.38 17.77 -31.56
CA PRO A 527 5.79 17.45 -31.74
C PRO A 527 6.25 16.23 -30.94
#